data_AF-A0A6N0I0F3-F1
#
_entry.id   AF-A0A6N0I0F3-F1
#
_cell.length_a   1.000
_cell.length_b   1.000
_cell.length_c   1.000
_cell.angle_alpha   90.00
_cell.angle_beta   90.00
_cell.angle_gamma   90.00
#
_symmetry.space_group_name_H-M   'P 1'
#
loop_
_entity.id
_entity.type
_entity.pdbx_description
1 polymer ?
#
loop_
_entity_poly.entity_id
_entity_poly.type
_entity_poly.pdbx_seq_one_letter_code
_entity_poly.pdbx_strand_id
1 'polypeptide(L)'
;MPCGAVLDSDGDGVLDDKDRCPDTPKGVAVDAVGCPLDSDGDGVVDMHDQCPDTPKGAAVDTKGCQLDSDGDGVVDMKDQCPNTRRVHQLMQSVAPSIAMVTVSMTTWTSAPAHRRVPRLIATAACSRSCSTTCCSRPTRPS
;
A
#
# COMPACT_ATOMS: atom_id res chain seq x y z
N MET A 1 39.09 -27.56 -36.05
CA MET A 1 38.23 -26.92 -35.03
C MET A 1 37.09 -27.88 -34.76
N PRO A 2 36.85 -28.33 -33.51
CA PRO A 2 35.77 -29.27 -33.29
C PRO A 2 34.43 -28.56 -33.51
N CYS A 3 33.61 -29.15 -34.37
CA CYS A 3 32.21 -28.80 -34.55
C CYS A 3 31.40 -29.22 -33.31
N GLY A 4 30.44 -28.38 -32.90
CA GLY A 4 29.24 -28.84 -32.18
C GLY A 4 29.30 -28.81 -30.65
N ALA A 5 30.05 -27.89 -30.04
CA ALA A 5 29.83 -27.58 -28.62
C ALA A 5 28.61 -26.69 -28.53
N VAL A 6 27.57 -27.17 -27.85
CA VAL A 6 26.41 -26.36 -27.54
C VAL A 6 26.90 -25.20 -26.66
N LEU A 7 26.74 -23.97 -27.13
CA LEU A 7 27.25 -22.78 -26.46
C LEU A 7 26.19 -22.29 -25.47
N ASP A 8 26.63 -22.13 -24.23
CA ASP A 8 25.90 -21.60 -23.10
C ASP A 8 26.87 -20.59 -22.46
N SER A 9 26.73 -19.33 -22.87
CA SER A 9 27.67 -18.26 -22.59
C SER A 9 27.58 -17.82 -21.12
N ASP A 10 26.37 -17.75 -20.58
CA ASP A 10 26.11 -17.29 -19.22
C ASP A 10 26.02 -18.46 -18.22
N GLY A 11 25.97 -19.71 -18.69
CA GLY A 11 26.03 -20.94 -17.91
C GLY A 11 24.78 -21.22 -17.09
N ASP A 12 23.64 -20.71 -17.49
CA ASP A 12 22.37 -20.84 -16.77
C ASP A 12 21.66 -22.19 -17.06
N GLY A 13 22.17 -22.97 -18.02
CA GLY A 13 21.61 -24.25 -18.45
C GLY A 13 20.70 -24.17 -19.68
N VAL A 14 20.51 -22.98 -20.22
CA VAL A 14 19.87 -22.70 -21.50
C VAL A 14 20.95 -22.37 -22.53
N LEU A 15 20.68 -22.69 -23.78
CA LEU A 15 21.65 -22.51 -24.87
C LEU A 15 21.48 -21.11 -25.44
N ASP A 16 22.56 -20.45 -25.85
CA ASP A 16 22.51 -19.09 -26.41
C ASP A 16 21.49 -18.93 -27.55
N ASP A 17 21.26 -19.98 -28.35
CA ASP A 17 20.27 -19.97 -29.45
C ASP A 17 18.80 -19.91 -28.98
N LYS A 18 18.53 -20.31 -27.73
CA LYS A 18 17.20 -20.35 -27.09
C LYS A 18 17.09 -19.40 -25.91
N ASP A 19 18.21 -18.86 -25.46
CA ASP A 19 18.30 -17.93 -24.37
C ASP A 19 17.87 -16.53 -24.83
N ARG A 20 16.86 -15.99 -24.16
CA ARG A 20 16.36 -14.62 -24.38
C ARG A 20 16.99 -13.62 -23.42
N CYS A 21 17.71 -14.10 -22.42
CA CYS A 21 18.35 -13.35 -21.36
C CYS A 21 19.83 -13.76 -21.22
N PRO A 22 20.70 -13.37 -22.17
CA PRO A 22 22.10 -13.81 -22.29
C PRO A 22 23.08 -13.35 -21.17
N ASP A 23 22.55 -12.73 -20.12
CA ASP A 23 23.31 -12.18 -18.99
C ASP A 23 22.80 -12.77 -17.66
N THR A 24 22.22 -13.98 -17.68
CA THR A 24 21.64 -14.56 -16.48
C THR A 24 22.73 -15.12 -15.55
N PRO A 25 22.76 -14.73 -14.26
CA PRO A 25 23.80 -15.21 -13.37
C PRO A 25 23.70 -16.73 -13.14
N LYS A 26 24.84 -17.43 -13.23
CA LYS A 26 24.93 -18.86 -12.92
C LYS A 26 24.35 -19.19 -11.54
N GLY A 27 23.46 -20.17 -11.49
CA GLY A 27 22.85 -20.67 -10.25
C GLY A 27 21.52 -19.99 -9.86
N VAL A 28 21.03 -19.06 -10.68
CA VAL A 28 19.67 -18.53 -10.57
C VAL A 28 18.68 -19.52 -11.21
N ALA A 29 17.47 -19.61 -10.65
CA ALA A 29 16.40 -20.36 -11.28
C ALA A 29 15.92 -19.63 -12.53
N VAL A 30 16.08 -20.26 -13.69
CA VAL A 30 15.68 -19.71 -14.99
C VAL A 30 14.49 -20.46 -15.55
N ASP A 31 13.73 -19.78 -16.40
CA ASP A 31 12.63 -20.37 -17.15
C ASP A 31 13.12 -21.13 -18.40
N ALA A 32 12.18 -21.63 -19.21
CA ALA A 32 12.50 -22.38 -20.43
C ALA A 32 13.17 -21.53 -21.53
N VAL A 33 13.26 -20.20 -21.36
CA VAL A 33 13.89 -19.28 -22.29
C VAL A 33 15.13 -18.61 -21.72
N GLY A 34 15.69 -19.12 -20.61
CA GLY A 34 16.93 -18.63 -20.00
C GLY A 34 16.76 -17.34 -19.19
N CYS A 35 15.51 -16.92 -18.95
CA CYS A 35 15.26 -15.71 -18.18
C CYS A 35 15.07 -16.03 -16.70
N PRO A 36 15.58 -15.18 -15.79
CA PRO A 36 15.41 -15.37 -14.36
C PRO A 36 13.92 -15.34 -13.98
N LEU A 37 13.53 -16.23 -13.05
CA LEU A 37 12.17 -16.31 -12.56
C LEU A 37 11.78 -15.04 -11.77
N ASP A 38 10.59 -14.55 -12.06
CA ASP A 38 9.87 -13.51 -11.33
C ASP A 38 8.50 -14.10 -10.99
N SER A 39 8.36 -14.58 -9.76
CA SER A 39 7.21 -15.37 -9.30
C SER A 39 5.95 -14.51 -9.16
N ASP A 40 6.08 -13.28 -8.70
CA ASP A 40 4.96 -12.38 -8.45
C ASP A 40 4.71 -11.40 -9.61
N GLY A 41 5.66 -11.25 -10.52
CA GLY A 41 5.55 -10.45 -11.74
C GLY A 41 5.64 -8.96 -11.49
N ASP A 42 6.36 -8.54 -10.45
CA ASP A 42 6.54 -7.14 -10.09
C ASP A 42 7.71 -6.44 -10.84
N GLY A 43 8.50 -7.22 -11.59
CA GLY A 43 9.66 -6.75 -12.35
C GLY A 43 11.00 -6.89 -11.63
N VAL A 44 11.02 -7.47 -10.43
CA VAL A 44 12.21 -7.85 -9.67
C VAL A 44 12.29 -9.37 -9.61
N VAL A 45 13.45 -9.91 -9.98
CA VAL A 45 13.66 -11.37 -10.00
C VAL A 45 13.68 -11.93 -8.57
N ASP A 46 13.21 -13.17 -8.39
CA ASP A 46 13.07 -13.83 -7.07
C ASP A 46 14.37 -13.82 -6.24
N MET A 47 15.53 -13.80 -6.88
CA MET A 47 16.84 -13.73 -6.22
C MET A 47 17.16 -12.38 -5.58
N HIS A 48 16.56 -11.30 -6.08
CA HIS A 48 16.73 -9.93 -5.59
C HIS A 48 15.48 -9.41 -4.87
N ASP A 49 14.38 -10.15 -4.96
CA ASP A 49 13.12 -9.82 -4.33
C ASP A 49 13.12 -10.21 -2.83
N GLN A 50 12.86 -9.21 -1.97
CA GLN A 50 12.70 -9.35 -0.53
C GLN A 50 11.23 -9.56 -0.14
N CYS A 51 10.30 -9.34 -1.07
CA CYS A 51 8.86 -9.34 -0.89
C CYS A 51 8.16 -10.22 -1.95
N PRO A 52 8.29 -11.57 -1.87
CA PRO A 52 7.81 -12.54 -2.88
C PRO A 52 6.28 -12.62 -3.10
N ASP A 53 5.51 -11.76 -2.44
CA ASP A 53 4.06 -11.69 -2.50
C ASP A 53 3.59 -10.29 -2.95
N THR A 54 4.37 -9.60 -3.78
CA THR A 54 3.99 -8.29 -4.28
C THR A 54 2.85 -8.43 -5.31
N PRO A 55 1.74 -7.70 -5.14
CA PRO A 55 0.64 -7.75 -6.09
C PRO A 55 1.07 -7.14 -7.43
N LYS A 56 0.76 -7.87 -8.51
CA LYS A 56 1.01 -7.43 -9.90
C LYS A 56 0.56 -6.00 -10.15
N GLY A 57 1.49 -5.18 -10.66
CA GLY A 57 1.26 -3.78 -10.99
C GLY A 57 1.39 -2.81 -9.81
N ALA A 58 1.83 -3.29 -8.64
CA ALA A 58 2.25 -2.40 -7.56
C ALA A 58 3.55 -1.68 -7.92
N ALA A 59 3.70 -0.45 -7.42
CA ALA A 59 4.96 0.26 -7.52
C ALA A 59 5.93 -0.29 -6.47
N VAL A 60 7.00 -0.92 -6.94
CA VAL A 60 8.02 -1.56 -6.08
C VAL A 60 9.34 -0.81 -6.09
N ASP A 61 10.11 -1.01 -5.03
CA ASP A 61 11.49 -0.55 -4.92
C ASP A 61 12.47 -1.51 -5.61
N THR A 62 13.78 -1.24 -5.48
CA THR A 62 14.83 -2.11 -6.05
C THR A 62 14.92 -3.50 -5.40
N LYS A 63 14.11 -3.77 -4.39
CA LYS A 63 14.08 -5.02 -3.63
C LYS A 63 12.76 -5.77 -3.83
N GLY A 64 11.91 -5.36 -4.78
CA GLY A 64 10.61 -5.98 -5.03
C GLY A 64 9.55 -5.67 -3.97
N CYS A 65 9.82 -4.72 -3.06
CA CYS A 65 8.89 -4.36 -2.00
C CYS A 65 8.06 -3.15 -2.39
N GLN A 66 6.77 -3.16 -2.02
CA GLN A 66 5.85 -2.04 -2.24
C GLN A 66 6.37 -0.75 -1.59
N LEU A 67 6.28 0.37 -2.33
CA LEU A 67 6.66 1.68 -1.84
C LEU A 67 5.73 2.15 -0.70
N ASP A 68 6.35 2.55 0.40
CA ASP A 68 5.75 3.23 1.55
C ASP A 68 6.62 4.45 1.86
N SER A 69 6.21 5.59 1.30
CA SER A 69 7.02 6.81 1.30
C SER A 69 7.15 7.46 2.67
N ASP A 70 6.21 7.23 3.59
CA ASP A 70 6.23 7.81 4.94
C ASP A 70 6.46 6.79 6.06
N GLY A 71 6.50 5.50 5.71
CA GLY A 71 6.84 4.40 6.59
C GLY A 71 5.79 4.19 7.68
N ASP A 72 4.52 4.40 7.37
CA ASP A 72 3.41 4.20 8.31
C ASP A 72 2.77 2.78 8.23
N GLY A 73 3.22 1.96 7.27
CA GLY A 73 2.74 0.60 7.04
C GLY A 73 1.58 0.52 6.04
N VAL A 74 1.14 1.64 5.45
CA VAL A 74 0.21 1.70 4.33
C VAL A 74 0.97 2.03 3.06
N VAL A 75 0.92 1.13 2.09
CA VAL A 75 1.58 1.31 0.80
C VAL A 75 1.02 2.53 0.05
N ASP A 76 1.86 3.23 -0.71
CA ASP A 76 1.52 4.51 -1.36
C ASP A 76 0.28 4.43 -2.26
N MET A 77 0.05 3.26 -2.89
CA MET A 77 -1.13 3.04 -3.73
C MET A 77 -2.46 2.96 -2.96
N LYS A 78 -2.38 2.60 -1.68
CA LYS A 78 -3.54 2.52 -0.77
C LYS A 78 -3.55 3.69 0.21
N ASP A 79 -2.47 4.45 0.28
CA ASP A 79 -2.40 5.63 1.12
C ASP A 79 -3.06 6.83 0.44
N GLN A 80 -4.03 7.41 1.14
CA GLN A 80 -4.65 8.66 0.73
C GLN A 80 -3.73 9.86 0.98
N CYS A 81 -2.70 9.68 1.80
CA CYS A 81 -1.79 10.71 2.28
C CYS A 81 -0.31 10.23 2.26
N PRO A 82 0.23 9.82 1.09
CA PRO A 82 1.54 9.12 0.92
C PRO A 82 2.80 9.87 1.40
N ASN A 83 2.66 11.03 2.04
CA ASN A 83 3.79 11.80 2.58
C ASN A 83 3.52 12.25 4.03
N THR A 84 2.61 11.59 4.76
CA THR A 84 2.10 12.07 6.05
C THR A 84 1.95 10.95 7.08
N ARG A 85 3.09 10.49 7.61
CA ARG A 85 3.14 9.45 8.67
C ARG A 85 2.23 9.69 9.89
N ARG A 86 1.90 10.95 10.18
CA ARG A 86 1.20 11.35 11.42
C ARG A 86 -0.28 10.98 11.45
N VAL A 87 -0.97 10.81 10.32
CA VAL A 87 -2.42 10.50 10.39
C VAL A 87 -2.68 9.08 10.86
N HIS A 88 -1.83 8.12 10.47
CA HIS A 88 -1.94 6.73 10.92
C HIS A 88 -1.55 6.56 12.40
N GLN A 89 -0.51 7.29 12.86
CA GLN A 89 -0.12 7.27 14.27
C GLN A 89 -1.15 7.96 15.18
N LEU A 90 -1.87 8.97 14.68
CA LEU A 90 -2.97 9.59 15.44
C LEU A 90 -4.20 8.67 15.52
N MET A 91 -4.47 7.85 14.50
CA MET A 91 -5.56 6.86 14.55
C MET A 91 -5.24 5.66 15.45
N GLN A 92 -3.98 5.23 15.55
CA GLN A 92 -3.56 4.19 16.50
C GLN A 92 -3.47 4.69 17.96
N SER A 93 -3.27 5.99 18.19
CA SER A 93 -3.30 6.58 19.53
C SER A 93 -4.70 7.01 19.99
N VAL A 94 -5.70 7.00 19.10
CA VAL A 94 -7.13 6.99 19.47
C VAL A 94 -7.74 5.59 19.41
N ALA A 95 -6.93 4.53 19.58
CA ALA A 95 -7.43 3.21 19.96
C ALA A 95 -8.55 3.45 20.99
N PRO A 96 -9.79 3.00 20.72
CA PRO A 96 -10.93 3.46 21.47
C PRO A 96 -10.77 2.96 22.91
N SER A 97 -10.35 3.86 23.79
CA SER A 97 -10.64 3.78 25.23
C SER A 97 -12.16 3.81 25.49
N ILE A 98 -12.99 3.83 24.44
CA ILE A 98 -14.41 3.48 24.48
C ILE A 98 -14.57 1.94 24.52
N ALA A 99 -13.82 1.29 25.41
CA ALA A 99 -14.36 0.11 26.06
C ALA A 99 -15.38 0.64 27.07
N MET A 100 -16.66 0.44 26.76
CA MET A 100 -17.79 0.56 27.69
C MET A 100 -18.17 1.99 28.12
N VAL A 101 -18.65 2.82 27.19
CA VAL A 101 -19.88 3.55 27.53
C VAL A 101 -20.98 2.50 27.43
N THR A 102 -21.27 1.86 28.56
CA THR A 102 -22.52 1.12 28.71
C THR A 102 -23.62 2.08 28.26
N VAL A 103 -24.21 1.82 27.10
CA VAL A 103 -25.53 2.35 26.75
C VAL A 103 -26.44 1.79 27.83
N SER A 104 -26.55 2.53 28.94
CA SER A 104 -27.63 2.34 29.88
C SER A 104 -28.87 2.70 29.09
N MET A 105 -29.53 1.67 28.57
CA MET A 105 -30.93 1.72 28.19
C MET A 105 -31.74 1.97 29.46
N THR A 106 -31.65 3.19 30.00
CA THR A 106 -32.61 3.67 30.99
C THR A 106 -33.90 3.90 30.23
N THR A 107 -34.74 2.89 30.33
CA THR A 107 -36.20 2.89 30.20
C THR A 107 -36.79 4.30 30.11
N TRP A 108 -37.42 4.53 28.97
CA TRP A 108 -38.28 5.64 28.64
C TRP A 108 -39.36 5.83 29.72
N THR A 109 -39.09 6.67 30.73
CA THR A 109 -40.12 7.11 31.68
C THR A 109 -40.72 8.41 31.18
N SER A 110 -41.92 8.26 30.63
CA SER A 110 -43.04 9.18 30.53
C SER A 110 -42.80 10.67 30.82
N ALA A 111 -43.20 11.47 29.83
CA ALA A 111 -43.38 12.92 29.83
C ALA A 111 -44.03 13.52 31.10
N PRO A 112 -43.83 14.84 31.30
CA PRO A 112 -44.98 15.72 31.12
C PRO A 112 -44.70 16.95 30.26
N ALA A 113 -45.72 17.33 29.51
CA ALA A 113 -45.79 18.55 28.72
C ALA A 113 -45.59 19.79 29.60
N HIS A 114 -44.80 20.78 29.15
CA HIS A 114 -45.21 22.19 29.02
C HIS A 114 -44.08 23.08 28.45
N ARG A 115 -44.50 23.94 27.50
CA ARG A 115 -43.93 25.24 27.07
C ARG A 115 -42.74 25.30 26.09
N ARG A 116 -43.13 25.51 24.82
CA ARG A 116 -42.69 26.53 23.84
C ARG A 116 -41.18 26.89 23.74
N VAL A 117 -40.55 26.36 22.68
CA VAL A 117 -39.60 26.91 21.66
C VAL A 117 -38.85 28.24 21.92
N PRO A 118 -37.58 28.37 21.47
CA PRO A 118 -37.32 28.62 20.04
C PRO A 118 -36.13 27.89 19.39
N ARG A 119 -36.32 27.65 18.08
CA ARG A 119 -35.37 27.39 16.98
C ARG A 119 -33.87 27.61 17.23
N LEU A 120 -33.09 26.60 16.84
CA LEU A 120 -31.84 26.69 16.07
C LEU A 120 -31.74 25.38 15.28
N ILE A 121 -32.24 25.31 14.05
CA ILE A 121 -31.46 25.42 12.81
C ILE A 121 -30.01 24.92 12.98
N ALA A 122 -29.76 23.68 12.59
CA ALA A 122 -28.58 23.28 11.82
C ALA A 122 -28.77 21.84 11.33
N THR A 123 -29.43 21.70 10.19
CA THR A 123 -29.20 20.58 9.28
C THR A 123 -27.75 20.64 8.80
N ALA A 124 -26.97 19.60 9.04
CA ALA A 124 -25.86 19.26 8.15
C ALA A 124 -25.50 17.78 8.34
N ALA A 125 -26.12 16.95 7.50
CA ALA A 125 -25.52 15.69 7.10
C ALA A 125 -24.15 16.01 6.49
N CYS A 126 -23.06 15.50 7.05
CA CYS A 126 -21.79 15.46 6.33
C CYS A 126 -21.83 14.21 5.44
N SER A 127 -22.55 14.35 4.34
CA SER A 127 -22.45 13.49 3.17
C SER A 127 -21.03 13.56 2.64
N ARG A 128 -20.45 12.38 2.39
CA ARG A 128 -19.38 12.09 1.43
C ARG A 128 -18.97 13.31 0.59
N SER A 129 -17.88 13.96 0.98
CA SER A 129 -17.08 14.72 0.03
C SER A 129 -15.68 14.92 0.61
N CYS A 130 -14.70 14.28 -0.02
CA CYS A 130 -13.32 14.72 0.00
C CYS A 130 -13.30 16.21 -0.34
N SER A 131 -13.15 17.07 0.66
CA SER A 131 -12.95 18.49 0.45
C SER A 131 -11.49 18.78 0.76
N THR A 132 -10.73 18.94 -0.32
CA THR A 132 -9.49 19.69 -0.62
C THR A 132 -8.88 20.67 0.41
N THR A 133 -9.14 20.57 1.71
CA THR A 133 -8.81 21.59 2.70
C THR A 133 -7.58 21.27 3.56
N CYS A 134 -6.81 20.22 3.23
CA CYS A 134 -5.52 19.94 3.90
C CYS A 134 -4.28 20.53 3.19
N CYS A 135 -4.46 21.50 2.30
CA CYS A 135 -3.35 22.28 1.70
C CYS A 135 -3.58 23.79 1.84
N SER A 136 -3.51 24.33 3.06
CA SER A 136 -3.38 25.78 3.24
C SER A 136 -2.61 26.09 4.53
N ARG A 137 -1.30 26.31 4.39
CA ARG A 137 -0.47 26.98 5.40
C ARG A 137 -1.08 28.35 5.74
N PRO A 138 -1.19 28.75 7.02
CA PRO A 138 -1.43 30.15 7.35
C PRO A 138 -0.13 30.94 7.16
N THR A 139 -0.04 31.72 6.07
CA THR A 139 0.94 32.81 6.00
C THR A 139 0.48 33.92 6.92
N ARG A 140 1.25 34.14 7.99
CA ARG A 140 1.13 35.24 8.95
C ARG A 140 1.36 36.59 8.24
N PRO A 141 0.45 37.57 8.32
CA PRO A 141 0.75 38.92 7.84
C PRO A 141 1.60 39.68 8.88
N SER A 142 2.57 40.44 8.36
CA SER A 142 3.42 41.41 9.09
C SER A 142 2.72 42.74 9.30
#